data_AF-A0A803PZM2-F1
#
_entry.id   AF-A0A803PZM2-F1
#
_cell.length_a   1.000
_cell.length_b   1.000
_cell.length_c   1.000
_cell.angle_alpha   90.00
_cell.angle_beta   90.00
_cell.angle_gamma   90.00
#
_symmetry.space_group_name_H-M   'P 1'
#
loop_
_entity.id
_entity.type
_entity.pdbx_description
1 polymer ?
#
loop_
_entity_poly.entity_id
_entity_poly.type
_entity_poly.pdbx_seq_one_letter_code
_entity_poly.pdbx_strand_id
1 'polypeptide(L)'
;MWVFGYGSLVWKAGFNFDERLVGFIKGYRRVFYQGSTDHRGTPEFPGRTVTLEPADPHEVCWGAAYKITKKEEQEIALTEPLATTPTVSGVMV
;
A
#
# COMPACT_ATOMS: atom_id res chain seq x y z
N MET A 1 -1.45 -14.29 -6.28
CA MET A 1 -0.84 -13.44 -5.23
C MET A 1 -1.92 -12.53 -4.65
N TRP A 2 -1.79 -12.13 -3.38
CA TRP A 2 -2.59 -11.06 -2.79
C TRP A 2 -1.74 -9.85 -2.45
N VAL A 3 -2.28 -8.65 -2.69
CA VAL A 3 -1.65 -7.37 -2.33
C VAL A 3 -2.57 -6.62 -1.36
N PHE A 4 -2.05 -6.23 -0.21
CA PHE A 4 -2.81 -5.42 0.76
C PHE A 4 -2.50 -3.93 0.60
N GLY A 5 -3.53 -3.15 0.29
CA GLY A 5 -3.48 -1.70 0.23
C GLY A 5 -3.88 -1.04 1.54
N TYR A 6 -2.97 -0.26 2.12
CA TYR A 6 -3.20 0.55 3.34
C TYR A 6 -3.17 2.07 3.09
N GLY A 7 -2.76 2.49 1.89
CA GLY A 7 -2.66 3.88 1.44
C GLY A 7 -3.44 4.12 0.14
N SER A 8 -2.77 4.63 -0.90
CA SER A 8 -3.40 4.94 -2.19
C SER A 8 -4.15 3.79 -2.83
N LEU A 9 -3.60 2.59 -2.67
CA LEU A 9 -4.16 1.35 -3.17
C LEU A 9 -5.59 1.10 -2.67
N VAL A 10 -6.04 1.71 -1.56
CA VAL A 10 -7.44 1.59 -1.10
C VAL A 10 -8.41 2.21 -2.11
N TRP A 11 -8.03 3.33 -2.75
CA TRP A 11 -8.89 4.06 -3.71
C TRP A 11 -8.44 3.93 -5.17
N LYS A 12 -7.16 3.68 -5.44
CA LYS A 12 -6.57 3.57 -6.78
C LYS A 12 -5.56 2.44 -6.82
N ALA A 13 -5.96 1.28 -7.34
CA ALA A 13 -5.11 0.10 -7.42
C ALA A 13 -3.94 0.25 -8.42
N GLY A 14 -4.21 0.80 -9.61
CA GLY A 14 -3.18 0.98 -10.65
C GLY A 14 -2.79 -0.28 -11.42
N PHE A 15 -3.45 -1.42 -11.15
CA PHE A 15 -3.28 -2.69 -11.86
C PHE A 15 -4.64 -3.42 -11.95
N ASN A 16 -4.74 -4.41 -12.82
CA ASN A 16 -5.95 -5.25 -12.89
C ASN A 16 -5.89 -6.33 -11.80
N PHE A 17 -7.04 -6.60 -11.20
CA PHE A 17 -7.20 -7.62 -10.15
C PHE A 17 -8.48 -8.42 -10.39
N ASP A 18 -8.48 -9.67 -9.92
CA ASP A 18 -9.61 -10.58 -10.06
C ASP A 18 -10.66 -10.35 -8.96
N GLU A 19 -10.21 -9.97 -7.77
CA GLU A 19 -11.05 -9.84 -6.58
C GLU A 19 -10.52 -8.73 -5.66
N ARG A 20 -11.43 -8.00 -5.00
CA ARG A 20 -11.12 -6.99 -3.99
C ARG A 20 -11.93 -7.23 -2.73
N LEU A 21 -11.24 -7.39 -1.60
CA LEU A 21 -11.86 -7.60 -0.29
C LEU A 21 -11.46 -6.48 0.67
N VAL A 22 -12.43 -5.85 1.32
CA VAL A 22 -12.16 -4.90 2.41
C VAL A 22 -11.91 -5.70 3.69
N GLY A 23 -10.85 -5.34 4.41
CA GLY A 23 -10.46 -6.04 5.62
C GLY A 23 -9.38 -5.29 6.39
N PHE A 24 -8.71 -5.99 7.30
CA PHE A 24 -7.63 -5.42 8.10
C PHE A 24 -6.50 -6.42 8.31
N ILE A 25 -5.31 -5.90 8.61
CA ILE A 25 -4.18 -6.67 9.13
C ILE A 25 -3.98 -6.35 10.61
N LYS A 26 -3.39 -7.29 11.35
CA LYS A 26 -3.06 -7.13 12.79
C LYS A 26 -1.57 -6.89 12.98
N GLY A 27 -1.17 -6.27 14.10
CA GLY A 27 0.24 -6.06 14.45
C GLY A 27 0.91 -4.92 13.71
N TYR A 28 0.13 -4.07 13.02
CA TYR A 28 0.64 -2.93 12.28
C TYR A 28 -0.23 -1.70 12.48
N ARG A 29 0.44 -0.54 12.56
CA ARG A 29 -0.19 0.77 12.62
C ARG A 29 0.13 1.56 11.37
N ARG A 30 -0.89 2.23 10.82
CA ARG A 30 -0.73 3.20 9.72
C ARG A 30 -0.30 4.56 10.27
N VAL A 31 0.86 5.04 9.84
CA VAL A 31 1.44 6.32 10.28
C VAL A 31 1.84 7.18 9.10
N PHE A 32 1.76 8.52 9.23
CA PHE A 32 2.16 9.47 8.18
C PHE A 32 3.64 9.86 8.30
N TYR A 33 4.52 8.87 8.38
CA TYR A 33 5.95 9.07 8.62
C TYR A 33 6.81 8.97 7.38
N GLN A 34 6.25 8.61 6.22
CA GLN A 34 6.97 8.57 4.97
C GLN A 34 7.00 9.94 4.28
N GLY A 35 8.19 10.45 3.99
CA GLY A 35 8.34 11.66 3.16
C GLY A 35 7.97 11.42 1.70
N SER A 36 7.32 12.40 1.07
CA SER A 36 7.05 12.43 -0.38
C SER A 36 7.45 13.77 -0.96
N THR A 37 8.32 13.73 -1.96
CA THR A 37 8.87 14.91 -2.65
C THR A 37 8.39 15.05 -4.09
N ASP A 38 7.56 14.11 -4.54
CA ASP A 38 7.19 13.87 -5.94
C ASP A 38 5.67 13.85 -6.16
N HIS A 39 4.89 13.40 -5.17
CA HIS A 39 3.42 13.31 -5.26
C HIS A 39 2.70 14.26 -4.32
N ARG A 40 3.14 14.32 -3.05
CA ARG A 40 2.45 15.06 -1.97
C ARG A 40 3.27 16.20 -1.37
N GLY A 41 4.39 16.54 -2.01
CA GLY A 41 5.26 17.65 -1.65
C GLY A 41 6.27 17.91 -2.75
N THR A 42 7.28 18.71 -2.46
CA THR A 42 8.43 18.99 -3.34
C THR A 42 9.73 18.60 -2.63
N PRO A 43 10.87 18.54 -3.34
CA PRO A 43 12.17 18.33 -2.68
C PRO A 43 12.47 19.34 -1.57
N GLU A 44 12.07 20.61 -1.75
CA GLU A 44 12.27 21.69 -0.79
C GLU A 44 11.26 21.63 0.37
N PHE A 45 10.04 21.17 0.11
CA PHE A 45 8.96 21.07 1.08
C PHE A 45 8.31 19.68 1.01
N PRO A 46 8.94 18.66 1.60
CA PRO A 46 8.44 17.29 1.53
C PRO A 46 7.11 17.15 2.24
N GLY A 47 6.16 16.50 1.56
CA GLY A 47 4.89 16.08 2.15
C GLY A 47 5.04 14.83 2.98
N ARG A 48 3.99 14.47 3.71
CA ARG A 48 3.90 13.20 4.46
C ARG A 48 2.88 12.27 3.83
N THR A 49 3.25 11.01 3.72
CA THR A 49 2.45 9.91 3.19
C THR A 49 2.44 8.75 4.17
N VAL A 50 1.50 7.83 3.97
CA VAL A 50 1.30 6.73 4.90
C VAL A 50 2.35 5.64 4.70
N THR A 51 2.78 5.05 5.80
CA THR A 51 3.55 3.80 5.85
C THR A 51 2.99 2.93 6.97
N LEU A 52 3.41 1.67 7.02
CA LEU A 52 3.12 0.76 8.11
C LEU A 52 4.32 0.65 9.04
N GLU A 53 4.05 0.72 10.33
CA GLU A 53 5.01 0.45 11.40
C GLU A 53 4.54 -0.78 12.19
N PRO A 54 5.44 -1.71 12.57
CA PRO A 54 5.11 -2.77 13.52
C PRO A 54 4.53 -2.18 14.82
N ALA A 55 3.43 -2.76 15.28
CA ALA A 55 2.70 -2.27 16.44
C ALA A 55 2.27 -3.43 17.34
N ASP A 56 1.47 -3.12 18.37
CA ASP A 56 0.91 -4.13 19.24
C ASP A 56 0.13 -5.21 18.42
N PRO A 57 0.25 -6.51 18.73
CA PRO A 57 -0.43 -7.58 17.99
C PRO A 57 -1.96 -7.45 17.89
N HIS A 58 -2.58 -6.68 18.80
CA HIS A 58 -4.01 -6.43 18.80
C HIS A 58 -4.41 -5.19 18.00
N GLU A 59 -3.46 -4.34 17.61
CA GLU A 59 -3.75 -3.21 16.72
C GLU A 59 -4.11 -3.69 15.32
N VAL A 60 -5.08 -3.00 14.73
CA VAL A 60 -5.60 -3.31 13.41
C VAL A 60 -5.39 -2.14 12.46
N CYS A 61 -4.92 -2.44 11.25
CA CYS A 61 -4.88 -1.50 10.15
C CYS A 61 -5.88 -1.92 9.08
N TRP A 62 -6.92 -1.11 8.90
CA TRP A 62 -7.93 -1.32 7.84
C TRP A 62 -7.38 -0.94 6.45
N GLY A 63 -7.81 -1.70 5.46
CA GLY A 63 -7.41 -1.54 4.07
C GLY A 63 -8.22 -2.42 3.12
N ALA A 64 -7.64 -2.76 1.98
CA ALA A 64 -8.24 -3.66 1.00
C ALA A 64 -7.20 -4.65 0.46
N ALA A 65 -7.57 -5.92 0.32
CA ALA A 65 -6.77 -6.96 -0.30
C ALA A 65 -7.21 -7.20 -1.75
N TYR A 66 -6.25 -7.31 -2.66
CA TYR A 66 -6.47 -7.51 -4.08
C TYR A 66 -5.89 -8.85 -4.53
N LYS A 67 -6.72 -9.70 -5.12
CA LYS A 67 -6.28 -10.98 -5.71
C LYS A 67 -5.82 -10.76 -7.13
N ILE A 68 -4.62 -11.25 -7.46
CA ILE A 68 -4.04 -11.15 -8.78
C ILE A 68 -3.55 -12.52 -9.21
N THR A 69 -4.16 -13.09 -10.25
CA THR A 69 -3.82 -14.41 -10.80
C THR A 69 -2.90 -14.31 -12.02
N LYS A 70 -3.09 -13.30 -12.87
CA LYS A 70 -2.26 -13.06 -14.06
C LYS A 70 -0.86 -12.61 -13.68
N LYS A 71 0.16 -13.24 -14.25
CA LYS A 71 1.56 -13.01 -13.88
C LYS A 71 2.01 -11.59 -14.25
N GLU A 72 1.58 -11.09 -15.41
CA GLU A 72 1.91 -9.75 -15.89
C GLU A 72 1.37 -8.68 -14.93
N GLU A 73 0.15 -8.87 -14.41
CA GLU A 73 -0.45 -7.98 -13.43
C GLU A 73 0.21 -8.11 -12.05
N GLN A 74 0.74 -9.30 -11.70
CA GLN A 74 1.54 -9.45 -10.48
C GLN A 74 2.85 -8.66 -10.59
N GLU A 75 3.51 -8.68 -11.75
CA GLU A 75 4.72 -7.90 -12.00
C GLU A 75 4.44 -6.40 -11.95
N ILE A 76 3.35 -5.93 -12.57
CA ILE A 76 2.88 -4.54 -12.46
C ILE A 76 2.62 -4.20 -10.99
N ALA A 77 1.86 -5.02 -10.26
CA ALA A 77 1.54 -4.79 -8.84
C ALA A 77 2.76 -4.87 -7.90
N LEU A 78 3.91 -5.36 -8.34
CA LEU A 78 5.16 -5.35 -7.58
C LEU A 78 6.08 -4.18 -7.99
N THR A 79 5.95 -3.67 -9.21
CA THR A 79 6.88 -2.68 -9.80
C THR A 79 6.27 -1.28 -9.90
N GLU A 80 4.99 -1.15 -10.24
CA GLU A 80 4.31 0.13 -10.43
C GLU A 80 3.86 0.84 -9.14
N PRO A 81 3.46 0.16 -8.04
CA PRO A 81 3.19 0.86 -6.80
C PRO A 81 4.41 1.58 -6.25
N LEU A 82 5.64 1.18 -6.64
CA LEU A 82 6.88 1.85 -6.28
C LEU A 82 7.11 3.16 -7.04
N ALA A 83 6.44 3.38 -8.18
CA ALA A 83 6.66 4.55 -9.04
C ALA A 83 5.64 5.69 -8.82
N THR A 84 4.44 5.41 -8.29
CA THR A 84 3.38 6.43 -8.13
C THR A 84 2.74 6.52 -6.74
N THR A 85 3.17 5.68 -5.80
CA THR A 85 2.74 5.78 -4.40
C THR A 85 3.94 5.57 -3.49
N PRO A 86 4.24 6.50 -2.55
CA PRO A 86 5.32 6.25 -1.60
C PRO A 86 4.92 5.07 -0.71
N THR A 87 5.76 4.04 -0.77
CA THR A 87 5.84 2.92 0.16
C THR A 87 4.68 1.94 0.09
N VAL A 88 4.86 0.88 -0.70
CA VAL A 88 4.27 -0.43 -0.44
C VAL A 88 5.35 -1.28 0.23
N SER A 89 5.47 -1.21 1.56
CA SER A 89 6.02 -2.33 2.31
C SER A 89 4.95 -3.41 2.30
N GLY A 90 4.94 -4.18 1.21
CA GLY A 90 3.96 -5.22 0.96
C GLY A 90 4.01 -6.24 2.10
N VAL A 91 3.00 -6.23 2.96
CA VAL A 91 2.64 -7.45 3.69
C VAL A 91 2.07 -8.38 2.63
N MET A 92 2.93 -9.27 2.12
CA MET A 92 2.54 -10.42 1.31
C MET A 92 1.79 -11.36 2.27
N VAL A 93 0.47 -11.46 2.10
CA VAL A 93 -0.34 -12.54 2.69
C VAL A 93 -0.57 -13.63 1.65
#